data_AF-A0A200I3X5-F1
#
_entry.id   AF-A0A200I3X5-F1
#
_cell.length_a   1.000
_cell.length_b   1.000
_cell.length_c   1.000
_cell.angle_alpha   90.00
_cell.angle_beta   90.00
_cell.angle_gamma   90.00
#
_symmetry.space_group_name_H-M   'P 1'
#
loop_
_entity.id
_entity.type
_entity.pdbx_description
1 polymer ?
#
loop_
_entity_poly.entity_id
_entity_poly.type
_entity_poly.pdbx_seq_one_letter_code
_entity_poly.pdbx_strand_id
1 'polypeptide(L)'
;MPREPKVTATLSDIPISSGRVSKEAEDILIYNEQAKAEFLELHDLYIKGYSAIQIAFSEERTQRRRKIFYHNMIRGYSQVETALRYYVSEDIANKEVRKAVIQFCQELDLVEYKKG
;
A
#
# COMPACT_ATOMS: atom_id res chain seq x y z
N MET A 1 20.58 -50.64 22.55
CA MET A 1 19.18 -50.31 22.19
C MET A 1 19.20 -49.28 21.07
N PRO A 2 18.49 -49.49 19.95
CA PRO A 2 18.35 -48.45 18.91
C PRO A 2 17.40 -47.35 19.43
N ARG A 3 17.77 -46.08 19.26
CA ARG A 3 16.91 -44.94 19.62
C ARG A 3 15.90 -44.72 18.51
N GLU A 4 14.62 -44.70 18.86
CA GLU A 4 13.54 -44.35 17.94
C GLU A 4 13.64 -42.88 17.50
N PRO A 5 13.44 -42.55 16.22
CA PRO A 5 13.48 -41.17 15.76
C PRO A 5 12.20 -40.42 16.19
N LYS A 6 12.37 -39.21 16.74
CA LYS A 6 11.29 -38.28 17.05
C LYS A 6 10.68 -37.74 15.76
N VAL A 7 9.49 -38.21 15.42
CA VAL A 7 8.71 -37.70 14.30
C VAL A 7 8.08 -36.37 14.72
N THR A 8 8.60 -35.26 14.19
CA THR A 8 7.93 -33.95 14.18
C THR A 8 7.41 -33.72 12.77
N ALA A 9 6.30 -34.36 12.43
CA ALA A 9 5.62 -34.13 11.15
C ALA A 9 4.63 -32.98 11.35
N THR A 10 4.98 -31.80 10.83
CA THR A 10 4.01 -30.71 10.60
C THR A 10 3.09 -31.16 9.46
N LEU A 11 1.84 -31.48 9.77
CA LEU A 11 0.81 -31.77 8.79
C LEU A 11 0.52 -30.49 8.00
N SER A 12 1.10 -30.41 6.80
CA SER A 12 0.73 -29.46 5.75
C SER A 12 -0.11 -30.22 4.72
N ASP A 13 -1.26 -29.67 4.34
CA ASP A 13 -2.22 -30.27 3.39
C ASP A 13 -1.76 -30.19 1.92
N ILE A 14 -0.49 -29.81 1.67
CA ILE A 14 0.06 -29.65 0.33
C ILE A 14 0.73 -30.98 -0.08
N PRO A 15 0.39 -31.56 -1.25
CA PRO A 15 1.00 -32.79 -1.70
C PRO A 15 2.52 -32.61 -1.83
N ILE A 16 3.26 -33.45 -1.11
CA ILE A 16 4.72 -33.48 -1.14
C ILE A 16 5.11 -33.92 -2.55
N SER A 17 5.43 -32.94 -3.41
CA SER A 17 6.03 -33.20 -4.71
C SER A 17 7.29 -34.02 -4.49
N SER A 18 7.43 -35.14 -5.19
CA SER A 18 8.49 -36.14 -5.01
C SER A 18 9.88 -35.69 -5.47
N GLY A 19 10.18 -34.39 -5.42
CA GLY A 19 11.52 -33.84 -5.58
C GLY A 19 11.86 -33.08 -4.32
N ARG A 20 13.07 -33.26 -3.77
CA ARG A 20 13.58 -32.43 -2.66
C ARG A 20 13.43 -30.97 -3.05
N VAL A 21 12.37 -30.31 -2.57
CA VAL A 21 12.29 -28.86 -2.59
C VAL A 21 13.42 -28.42 -1.68
N SER A 22 14.40 -27.72 -2.25
CA SER A 22 15.53 -27.27 -1.45
C SER A 22 14.98 -26.33 -0.38
N LYS A 23 15.58 -26.32 0.82
CA LYS A 23 15.13 -25.47 1.93
C LYS A 23 14.97 -24.01 1.49
N GLU A 24 15.82 -23.57 0.56
CA GLU A 24 15.79 -22.25 -0.05
C GLU A 24 14.49 -21.97 -0.83
N ALA A 25 13.92 -22.97 -1.51
CA ALA A 25 12.65 -22.82 -2.23
C ALA A 25 11.45 -22.76 -1.26
N GLU A 26 11.48 -23.49 -0.14
CA GLU A 26 10.49 -23.33 0.94
C GLU A 26 10.59 -21.94 1.59
N ASP A 27 11.80 -21.48 1.89
CA ASP A 27 12.05 -20.15 2.46
C ASP A 27 11.55 -19.02 1.52
N ILE A 28 11.78 -19.16 0.21
CA ILE A 28 11.26 -18.21 -0.80
C ILE A 28 9.73 -18.22 -0.85
N LEU A 29 9.09 -19.39 -0.80
CA LEU A 29 7.64 -19.49 -0.81
C LEU A 29 7.02 -18.82 0.41
N ILE A 30 7.55 -19.09 1.61
CA ILE A 30 7.11 -18.47 2.86
C ILE A 30 7.28 -16.95 2.80
N TYR A 31 8.43 -16.46 2.34
CA TYR A 31 8.67 -15.03 2.17
C TYR A 31 7.65 -14.38 1.22
N ASN A 32 7.38 -15.02 0.08
CA ASN A 32 6.43 -14.51 -0.90
C ASN A 32 4.99 -14.48 -0.35
N GLU A 33 4.59 -15.49 0.43
CA GLU A 33 3.29 -15.53 1.09
C GLU A 33 3.15 -14.42 2.13
N GLN A 34 4.16 -14.22 2.97
CA GLN A 34 4.18 -13.13 3.96
C GLN A 34 4.15 -11.76 3.28
N ALA A 35 4.99 -11.55 2.25
CA ALA A 35 5.01 -10.31 1.48
C ALA A 35 3.68 -10.04 0.78
N LYS A 36 2.99 -11.08 0.31
CA LYS A 36 1.65 -10.95 -0.28
C LYS A 36 0.61 -10.53 0.76
N ALA A 37 0.64 -11.11 1.96
CA ALA A 37 -0.27 -10.73 3.04
C ALA A 37 -0.08 -9.26 3.43
N GLU A 38 1.18 -8.84 3.65
CA GLU A 38 1.53 -7.44 3.93
C GLU A 38 1.10 -6.50 2.80
N PHE A 39 1.36 -6.88 1.54
CA PHE A 39 0.93 -6.11 0.39
C PHE A 39 -0.59 -5.91 0.37
N LEU A 40 -1.38 -6.96 0.61
CA LEU A 40 -2.83 -6.87 0.60
C LEU A 40 -3.36 -5.94 1.70
N GLU A 41 -2.78 -6.02 2.89
CA GLU A 41 -3.14 -5.13 4.01
C GLU A 41 -2.84 -3.67 3.68
N LEU A 42 -1.62 -3.37 3.21
CA LEU A 42 -1.24 -2.01 2.82
C LEU A 42 -2.04 -1.51 1.62
N HIS A 43 -2.39 -2.39 0.69
CA HIS A 43 -3.20 -2.04 -0.47
C HIS A 43 -4.64 -1.67 -0.08
N ASP A 44 -5.23 -2.39 0.88
CA ASP A 44 -6.57 -2.08 1.39
C ASP A 44 -6.59 -0.72 2.11
N LEU A 45 -5.59 -0.45 2.95
CA LEU A 45 -5.39 0.87 3.56
C LEU A 45 -5.24 1.96 2.51
N TYR A 46 -4.44 1.71 1.47
CA TYR A 46 -4.30 2.65 0.36
C TYR A 46 -5.63 2.91 -0.36
N ILE A 47 -6.41 1.88 -0.68
CA ILE A 47 -7.73 2.01 -1.32
C ILE A 47 -8.66 2.85 -0.44
N LYS A 48 -8.73 2.51 0.86
CA LYS A 48 -9.56 3.20 1.84
C LYS A 48 -9.22 4.69 1.86
N GLY A 49 -7.96 5.04 2.12
CA GLY A 49 -7.52 6.44 2.17
C GLY A 49 -7.68 7.17 0.83
N TYR A 50 -7.37 6.52 -0.30
CA TYR A 50 -7.50 7.14 -1.62
C TYR A 50 -8.95 7.43 -2.01
N SER A 51 -9.88 6.56 -1.60
CA SER A 51 -11.31 6.74 -1.85
C SER A 51 -11.90 7.94 -1.10
N ALA A 52 -11.37 8.27 0.09
CA ALA A 52 -11.80 9.42 0.87
C ALA A 52 -11.37 10.78 0.29
N ILE A 53 -10.41 10.80 -0.63
CA ILE A 53 -9.98 12.04 -1.31
C ILE A 53 -11.12 12.55 -2.20
N GLN A 54 -11.70 13.70 -1.84
CA GLN A 54 -12.86 14.28 -2.52
C GLN A 54 -12.92 15.81 -2.47
N ILE A 55 -13.64 16.38 -3.45
CA ILE A 55 -14.03 17.79 -3.51
C ILE A 55 -15.55 17.85 -3.55
N ALA A 56 -16.14 18.57 -2.59
CA ALA A 56 -17.58 18.73 -2.48
C ALA A 56 -18.20 19.19 -3.81
N PHE A 57 -19.27 18.52 -4.21
CA PHE A 57 -20.09 18.85 -5.38
C PHE A 57 -19.34 18.88 -6.74
N SER A 58 -18.18 18.22 -6.85
CA SER A 58 -17.46 18.16 -8.13
C SER A 58 -16.64 16.88 -8.32
N GLU A 59 -17.18 15.95 -9.11
CA GLU A 59 -16.51 14.68 -9.45
C GLU A 59 -15.26 14.90 -10.31
N GLU A 60 -15.35 15.78 -11.32
CA GLU A 60 -14.20 16.09 -12.19
C GLU A 60 -13.00 16.61 -11.38
N ARG A 61 -13.26 17.55 -10.46
CA ARG A 61 -12.20 18.10 -9.60
C ARG A 61 -11.69 17.05 -8.62
N THR A 62 -12.56 16.19 -8.10
CA THR A 62 -12.19 15.05 -7.25
C THR A 62 -11.21 14.13 -7.97
N GLN A 63 -11.53 13.74 -9.20
CA GLN A 63 -10.66 12.91 -10.03
C GLN A 63 -9.33 13.60 -10.30
N ARG A 64 -9.32 14.92 -10.58
CA ARG A 64 -8.08 15.67 -10.74
C ARG A 64 -7.23 15.67 -9.45
N ARG A 65 -7.83 15.93 -8.28
CA ARG A 65 -7.12 15.90 -6.99
C ARG A 65 -6.52 14.54 -6.71
N ARG A 66 -7.29 13.47 -6.89
CA ARG A 66 -6.83 12.08 -6.74
C ARG A 66 -5.62 11.77 -7.63
N LYS A 67 -5.67 12.18 -8.90
CA LYS A 67 -4.55 12.00 -9.83
C LYS A 67 -3.31 12.86 -9.47
N ILE A 68 -3.51 14.08 -8.99
CA ILE A 68 -2.43 14.94 -8.46
C ILE A 68 -1.76 14.26 -7.26
N PHE A 69 -2.55 13.77 -6.30
CA PHE A 69 -2.06 13.02 -5.14
C PHE A 69 -1.27 11.78 -5.56
N TYR A 70 -1.84 10.95 -6.45
CA TYR A 70 -1.17 9.74 -6.92
C TYR A 70 0.19 10.03 -7.55
N HIS A 71 0.26 11.02 -8.44
CA HIS A 71 1.52 11.32 -9.11
C HIS A 71 2.57 11.91 -8.16
N ASN A 72 2.18 12.77 -7.23
CA ASN A 72 3.12 13.37 -6.30
C ASN A 72 3.55 12.41 -5.18
N MET A 73 2.60 11.77 -4.51
CA MET A 73 2.87 10.96 -3.30
C MET A 73 3.23 9.51 -3.61
N ILE A 74 2.68 8.93 -4.68
CA ILE A 74 2.87 7.49 -4.99
C ILE A 74 3.90 7.29 -6.10
N ARG A 75 3.88 8.13 -7.15
CA ARG A 75 4.88 8.07 -8.24
C ARG A 75 6.13 8.91 -7.99
N GLY A 76 6.12 9.77 -6.96
CA GLY A 76 7.27 10.59 -6.58
C GLY A 76 7.57 11.74 -7.53
N TYR A 77 6.61 12.21 -8.33
CA TYR A 77 6.81 13.37 -9.19
C TYR A 77 6.95 14.63 -8.34
N SER A 78 7.87 15.51 -8.74
CA SER A 78 8.03 16.82 -8.11
C SER A 78 6.76 17.66 -8.23
N GLN A 79 6.66 18.69 -7.39
CA GLN A 79 5.54 19.62 -7.42
C GLN A 79 5.42 20.32 -8.78
N VAL A 80 6.56 20.68 -9.38
CA VAL A 80 6.66 21.32 -10.70
C VAL A 80 6.19 20.38 -11.81
N GLU A 81 6.66 19.13 -11.85
CA GLU A 81 6.23 18.15 -12.85
C GLU A 81 4.73 17.86 -12.75
N THR A 82 4.21 17.77 -11.52
CA THR A 82 2.78 17.57 -11.28
C THR A 82 1.97 18.77 -11.77
N ALA A 83 2.42 20.00 -11.50
CA ALA A 83 1.76 21.22 -11.94
C ALA A 83 1.68 21.30 -13.48
N LEU A 84 2.80 21.03 -14.16
CA LEU A 84 2.88 21.00 -15.62
C LEU A 84 1.93 19.94 -16.23
N ARG A 85 1.91 18.72 -15.68
CA ARG A 85 1.08 17.62 -16.17
C ARG A 85 -0.43 17.92 -16.07
N TYR A 86 -0.83 18.72 -15.08
CA TYR A 86 -2.24 19.06 -14.83
C TYR A 86 -2.62 20.46 -15.28
N TYR A 87 -1.72 21.18 -15.95
CA TYR A 87 -1.95 22.55 -16.43
C TYR A 87 -2.45 23.49 -15.33
N VAL A 88 -1.87 23.37 -14.13
CA VAL A 88 -2.16 24.22 -12.98
C VAL A 88 -0.88 24.91 -12.52
N SER A 89 -1.01 25.97 -11.71
CA SER A 89 0.16 26.55 -11.05
C SER A 89 0.71 25.62 -9.96
N GLU A 90 1.99 25.79 -9.63
CA GLU A 90 2.64 25.02 -8.58
C GLU A 90 1.95 25.19 -7.21
N ASP A 91 1.50 26.41 -6.89
CA ASP A 91 0.73 26.71 -5.67
C ASP A 91 -0.60 25.94 -5.63
N ILE A 92 -1.33 25.87 -6.76
CA ILE A 92 -2.57 25.10 -6.84
C ILE A 92 -2.26 23.60 -6.65
N ALA A 93 -1.25 23.08 -7.34
CA ALA A 93 -0.86 21.68 -7.19
C ALA A 93 -0.49 21.37 -5.74
N ASN A 94 0.24 22.25 -5.06
CA ASN A 94 0.65 22.05 -3.67
C ASN A 94 -0.54 22.07 -2.71
N LYS A 95 -1.48 23.00 -2.91
CA LYS A 95 -2.74 23.06 -2.14
C LYS A 95 -3.59 21.81 -2.33
N GLU A 96 -3.70 21.32 -3.56
CA GLU A 96 -4.46 20.10 -3.87
C GLU A 96 -3.81 18.86 -3.23
N VAL A 97 -2.47 18.71 -3.31
CA VAL A 97 -1.73 17.62 -2.64
C VAL A 97 -1.95 17.68 -1.13
N ARG A 98 -1.74 18.83 -0.49
CA ARG A 98 -1.92 18.97 0.97
C ARG A 98 -3.33 18.58 1.42
N LYS A 99 -4.36 19.04 0.73
CA LYS A 99 -5.75 18.67 1.03
C LYS A 99 -6.00 17.18 0.86
N ALA A 100 -5.45 16.57 -0.20
CA ALA A 100 -5.57 15.14 -0.44
C ALA A 100 -4.86 14.32 0.65
N VAL A 101 -3.64 14.71 1.05
CA VAL A 101 -2.90 14.05 2.14
C VAL A 101 -3.67 14.14 3.45
N ILE A 102 -4.24 15.30 3.79
CA ILE A 102 -5.06 15.45 4.99
C ILE A 102 -6.26 14.50 4.94
N GLN A 103 -7.02 14.46 3.84
CA GLN A 103 -8.17 13.57 3.69
C GLN A 103 -7.77 12.10 3.79
N PHE A 104 -6.68 11.71 3.12
CA PHE A 104 -6.13 10.36 3.16
C PHE A 104 -5.73 9.95 4.58
N CYS A 105 -4.97 10.80 5.28
CA CYS A 105 -4.51 10.52 6.63
C CYS A 105 -5.65 10.54 7.66
N GLN A 106 -6.65 11.40 7.49
CA GLN A 106 -7.84 11.44 8.35
C GLN A 106 -8.64 10.14 8.25
N GLU A 107 -8.84 9.60 7.05
CA GLU A 107 -9.55 8.34 6.85
C GLU A 107 -8.84 7.12 7.46
N LEU A 108 -7.52 7.20 7.58
CA LEU A 108 -6.67 6.17 8.17
C LEU A 108 -6.34 6.43 9.65
N ASP A 109 -6.97 7.43 10.27
CA ASP A 109 -6.72 7.84 11.66
C ASP A 109 -5.23 8.12 11.96
N LEU A 110 -4.49 8.62 10.97
CA LEU A 110 -3.06 8.95 11.07
C LEU A 110 -2.80 10.38 11.56
N VAL A 111 -3.84 11.17 11.81
CA VAL A 111 -3.71 12.58 12.19
C VAL A 111 -3.73 12.74 13.70
N GLU A 112 -2.62 13.20 14.28
CA GLU A 112 -2.55 13.61 15.68
C GLU A 112 -2.82 15.10 15.83
N TYR A 113 -3.78 15.46 16.69
CA TYR A 113 -4.05 16.84 17.08
C TYR A 113 -3.21 17.19 18.32
N LYS A 114 -2.27 18.13 18.19
CA LYS A 114 -1.65 18.72 19.38
C LYS A 114 -2.73 19.42 20.21
N LYS A 115 -2.90 19.00 21.46
CA LYS A 115 -3.66 19.75 22.46
C LYS A 115 -2.96 21.11 22.66
N GLY A 116 -3.68 22.19 22.38
CA GLY A 116 -3.26 23.56 22.67
C GLY A 116 -3.36 23.87 24.16
#